data_AF-A0AA88TBI9-F1
#
_entry.id   AF-A0AA88TBI9-F1
#
_cell.length_a   1.000
_cell.length_b   1.000
_cell.length_c   1.000
_cell.angle_alpha   90.00
_cell.angle_beta   90.00
_cell.angle_gamma   90.00
#
_symmetry.space_group_name_H-M   'P 1'
#
loop_
_entity.id
_entity.type
_entity.pdbx_description
1 polymer ?
#
loop_
_entity_poly.entity_id
_entity_poly.type
_entity_poly.pdbx_seq_one_letter_code
_entity_poly.pdbx_strand_id
1 'polypeptide(L)'
;MPGHVSSDFLYEAAHGNPAVIREIRRKQQQTHECEYQQLPTMPLAKDLLNPSFEFERRQHKKKRLVQSPNSYFMDVKCPGCYKITTVFSHAHTVVLCVGCSTVLCQPTGGKARLTEGCSFRRKQH
;
A
#
# COMPACT_ATOMS: atom_id res chain seq x y z
N MET A 1 1.15 33.59 14.22
CA MET A 1 0.57 34.85 13.69
C MET A 1 0.24 34.63 12.23
N PRO A 2 -1.03 34.40 11.85
CA PRO A 2 -1.42 34.27 10.45
C PRO A 2 -1.12 35.57 9.70
N GLY A 3 -0.56 35.41 8.50
CA GLY A 3 0.15 36.43 7.73
C GLY A 3 -0.63 37.72 7.51
N HIS A 4 0.10 38.82 7.63
CA HIS A 4 -0.33 40.15 7.24
C HIS A 4 -0.61 40.15 5.72
N VAL A 5 -1.88 40.19 5.34
CA VAL A 5 -2.29 40.29 3.93
C VAL A 5 -2.22 41.77 3.56
N SER A 6 -1.39 42.12 2.58
CA SER A 6 -1.17 43.50 2.16
C SER A 6 -2.48 44.18 1.74
N SER A 7 -2.59 45.48 2.03
CA SER A 7 -3.74 46.33 1.68
C SER A 7 -4.13 46.26 0.20
N ASP A 8 -3.15 45.99 -0.66
CA ASP A 8 -3.32 45.90 -2.11
C ASP A 8 -4.19 44.70 -2.53
N PHE A 9 -4.16 43.60 -1.76
CA PHE A 9 -4.92 42.39 -2.06
C PHE A 9 -6.43 42.52 -1.74
N LEU A 10 -6.78 43.38 -0.77
CA LEU A 10 -8.18 43.70 -0.45
C LEU A 10 -8.79 44.66 -1.48
N TYR A 11 -7.97 45.54 -2.05
CA TYR A 11 -8.42 46.52 -3.05
C TYR A 11 -8.78 45.85 -4.39
N GLU A 12 -8.01 44.86 -4.86
CA GLU A 12 -8.33 44.12 -6.09
C GLU A 12 -9.57 43.22 -5.98
N ALA A 13 -9.86 42.68 -4.79
CA ALA A 13 -11.05 41.88 -4.54
C ALA A 13 -12.36 42.70 -4.64
N ALA A 14 -12.32 43.98 -4.27
CA ALA A 14 -13.45 44.90 -4.41
C ALA A 14 -13.72 45.32 -5.87
N HIS A 15 -12.71 45.22 -6.75
CA HIS A 15 -12.80 45.55 -8.18
C HIS A 15 -13.12 44.36 -9.10
N GLY A 16 -13.56 43.24 -8.54
CA GLY A 16 -14.23 42.18 -9.30
C GLY A 16 -13.36 41.41 -10.28
N ASN A 17 -12.02 41.45 -10.16
CA ASN A 17 -11.14 40.67 -11.03
C ASN A 17 -11.42 39.16 -10.85
N PRO A 18 -11.96 38.46 -11.88
CA PRO A 18 -12.40 37.07 -11.75
C PRO A 18 -11.25 36.12 -11.41
N ALA A 19 -10.01 36.46 -11.75
CA ALA A 19 -8.82 35.67 -11.45
C ALA A 19 -8.52 35.65 -9.94
N VAL A 20 -8.61 36.81 -9.29
CA VAL A 20 -8.33 36.97 -7.85
C VAL A 20 -9.41 36.30 -7.01
N ILE A 21 -10.68 36.39 -7.42
CA ILE A 21 -11.80 35.71 -6.75
C ILE A 21 -11.66 34.18 -6.84
N ARG A 22 -11.24 33.65 -7.99
CA ARG A 22 -10.95 32.21 -8.17
C ARG A 22 -9.79 31.75 -7.29
N GLU A 23 -8.78 32.60 -7.12
CA GLU A 23 -7.62 32.29 -6.29
C GLU A 23 -7.93 32.37 -4.79
N ILE A 24 -8.76 33.32 -4.35
CA ILE A 24 -9.31 33.37 -2.98
C ILE A 24 -10.16 32.13 -2.70
N ARG A 25 -11.04 31.73 -3.63
CA ARG A 25 -11.87 30.51 -3.49
C ARG A 25 -11.01 29.24 -3.46
N ARG A 26 -9.94 29.17 -4.27
CA ARG A 26 -8.94 28.08 -4.21
C ARG A 26 -8.18 28.06 -2.89
N LYS A 27 -7.70 29.20 -2.40
CA LYS A 27 -6.98 29.29 -1.11
C LYS A 27 -7.89 28.93 0.07
N GLN A 28 -9.16 29.34 0.06
CA GLN A 28 -10.15 28.95 1.08
C GLN A 28 -10.51 27.46 1.04
N GLN A 29 -10.65 26.87 -0.16
CA GLN A 29 -10.84 25.41 -0.31
C GLN A 29 -9.60 24.64 0.16
N GLN A 30 -8.40 25.14 -0.13
CA GLN A 30 -7.14 24.50 0.26
C GLN A 30 -6.87 24.57 1.77
N THR A 31 -7.30 25.64 2.46
CA THR A 31 -7.24 25.70 3.93
C THR A 31 -8.22 24.74 4.59
N HIS A 32 -9.43 24.56 4.03
CA HIS A 32 -10.46 23.72 4.63
C HIS A 32 -10.21 22.21 4.44
N GLU A 33 -9.52 21.80 3.37
CA GLU A 33 -9.09 20.42 3.18
C GLU A 33 -7.84 20.05 4.02
N CYS A 34 -6.95 21.01 4.28
CA CYS A 34 -5.72 20.78 5.05
C CYS A 34 -5.97 20.71 6.57
N GLU A 35 -6.92 21.50 7.08
CA GLU A 35 -7.25 21.53 8.51
C GLU A 35 -8.00 20.27 8.99
N TYR A 36 -8.61 19.51 8.09
CA TYR A 36 -9.32 18.26 8.41
C TYR A 36 -8.46 17.00 8.43
N GLN A 37 -7.21 17.07 7.98
CA GLN A 37 -6.32 15.89 7.91
C GLN A 37 -5.61 15.57 9.24
N GLN A 38 -5.76 16.40 10.26
CA GLN A 38 -5.19 16.17 11.59
C GLN A 38 -6.25 16.25 12.68
N LEU A 39 -7.36 15.52 12.54
CA LEU A 39 -8.15 15.19 13.72
C LEU A 39 -7.25 14.36 14.66
N PRO A 40 -7.00 14.81 15.89
CA PRO A 40 -6.22 14.05 16.86
C PRO A 40 -6.89 12.70 17.05
N THR A 41 -6.11 11.62 16.92
CA THR A 41 -6.60 10.26 17.13
C THR A 41 -7.15 10.19 18.56
N MET A 42 -8.47 10.29 18.74
CA MET A 42 -9.07 9.97 20.02
C MET A 42 -8.83 8.47 20.25
N PRO A 43 -8.00 8.07 21.23
CA PRO A 43 -7.68 6.65 21.42
C PRO A 43 -8.92 5.82 21.77
N LEU A 44 -9.99 6.48 22.22
CA LEU A 44 -11.25 5.88 22.67
C LEU A 44 -12.26 5.60 21.55
N ALA A 45 -12.19 6.28 20.41
CA ALA A 45 -13.18 6.18 19.35
C ALA A 45 -12.65 5.36 18.16
N LYS A 46 -12.41 4.07 18.39
CA LYS A 46 -11.97 3.15 17.34
C LYS A 46 -13.13 2.29 16.85
N ASP A 47 -13.46 2.41 15.56
CA ASP A 47 -14.42 1.51 14.92
C ASP A 47 -13.81 0.09 14.84
N LEU A 48 -14.44 -0.85 15.56
CA LEU A 48 -14.05 -2.26 15.62
C LEU A 48 -14.67 -3.09 14.50
N LEU A 49 -15.80 -2.65 13.94
CA LEU A 49 -16.54 -3.39 12.92
C LEU A 49 -15.97 -3.12 11.54
N ASN A 50 -15.49 -1.90 11.29
CA ASN A 50 -14.92 -1.50 10.00
C ASN A 50 -13.48 -0.96 10.17
N PRO A 51 -12.51 -1.82 10.54
CA PRO A 51 -11.12 -1.39 10.62
C PRO A 51 -10.58 -0.99 9.24
N SER A 52 -9.65 -0.04 9.21
CA SER A 52 -8.95 0.32 7.97
C SER A 52 -8.04 -0.82 7.48
N PHE A 53 -7.89 -0.94 6.16
CA PHE A 53 -7.03 -1.95 5.53
C PHE A 53 -5.58 -1.91 6.06
N GLU A 54 -5.05 -0.71 6.29
CA GLU A 54 -3.71 -0.56 6.85
C GLU A 54 -3.59 -1.12 8.27
N PHE A 55 -4.62 -0.93 9.08
CA PHE A 55 -4.65 -1.45 10.44
C PHE A 55 -4.69 -2.98 10.44
N GLU A 56 -5.55 -3.58 9.61
CA GLU A 56 -5.68 -5.03 9.51
C GLU A 56 -4.40 -5.71 8.98
N ARG A 57 -3.69 -5.07 8.05
CA ARG A 57 -2.41 -5.58 7.52
C ARG A 57 -1.30 -5.64 8.58
N ARG A 58 -1.32 -4.71 9.54
CA ARG A 58 -0.36 -4.67 10.66
C ARG A 58 -0.68 -5.71 11.73
N GLN A 59 -1.94 -6.15 11.83
CA GLN A 59 -2.33 -7.17 12.81
C GLN A 59 -1.76 -8.55 12.49
N HIS A 60 -1.52 -9.31 13.55
CA HIS A 60 -1.19 -10.73 13.43
C HIS A 60 -2.33 -11.49 12.75
N LYS A 61 -2.01 -12.50 11.93
CA LYS A 61 -2.99 -13.26 11.11
C LYS A 61 -4.19 -13.82 11.89
N LYS A 62 -4.02 -14.18 13.17
CA LYS A 62 -5.11 -14.68 14.05
C LYS A 62 -5.91 -13.57 14.77
N LYS A 63 -5.39 -12.33 14.80
CA LYS A 63 -5.97 -11.16 15.49
C LYS A 63 -6.67 -10.18 14.54
N ARG A 64 -6.81 -10.55 13.28
CA ARG A 64 -7.63 -9.81 12.30
C ARG A 64 -9.12 -10.01 12.61
N LEU A 65 -9.96 -9.13 12.05
CA LEU A 65 -11.41 -9.28 12.19
C LEU A 65 -11.87 -10.64 11.65
N VAL A 66 -11.36 -11.01 10.47
CA VAL A 66 -11.48 -12.36 9.92
C VAL A 66 -10.09 -12.92 9.68
N GLN A 67 -9.87 -14.15 10.14
CA GLN A 67 -8.55 -14.78 10.02
C GLN A 67 -8.26 -15.15 8.56
N SER A 68 -7.08 -14.75 8.09
CA SER A 68 -6.61 -15.06 6.74
C SER A 68 -5.11 -15.38 6.75
N PRO A 69 -4.65 -16.35 5.93
CA PRO A 69 -3.23 -16.67 5.85
C PRO A 69 -2.45 -15.54 5.16
N ASN A 70 -1.17 -15.37 5.54
CA ASN A 70 -0.24 -14.46 4.85
C ASN A 70 0.49 -15.12 3.67
N SER A 71 0.34 -16.44 3.53
CA SER A 71 0.98 -17.25 2.50
C SER A 71 0.15 -17.24 1.22
N TYR A 72 0.84 -17.38 0.10
CA TYR A 72 0.26 -17.46 -1.24
C TYR A 72 0.99 -18.51 -2.10
N PHE A 73 0.35 -18.92 -3.18
CA PHE A 73 0.97 -19.66 -4.27
C PHE A 73 1.53 -18.70 -5.32
N MET A 74 2.64 -19.09 -5.93
CA MET A 74 3.26 -18.32 -7.00
C MET A 74 3.68 -19.23 -8.16
N ASP A 75 3.62 -18.68 -9.36
CA ASP A 75 4.15 -19.27 -10.57
C ASP A 75 5.61 -18.83 -10.70
N VAL A 76 6.56 -19.76 -10.54
CA VAL A 76 8.00 -19.51 -10.72
C VAL A 76 8.42 -19.98 -12.10
N LYS A 77 9.02 -19.07 -12.87
CA LYS A 77 9.60 -19.35 -14.18
C LYS A 77 11.10 -19.63 -14.01
N CYS A 78 11.52 -20.80 -14.47
CA CYS A 78 12.92 -21.19 -14.45
C CYS A 78 13.73 -20.46 -15.53
N PRO A 79 14.97 -20.01 -15.24
CA PRO A 79 15.82 -19.33 -16.23
C PRO A 79 16.31 -20.25 -17.36
N GLY A 80 16.42 -21.57 -17.14
CA GLY A 80 16.91 -22.52 -18.15
C GLY A 80 15.80 -23.17 -18.96
N CYS A 81 14.88 -23.87 -18.29
CA CYS A 81 13.83 -24.66 -18.93
C CYS A 81 12.64 -23.81 -19.45
N TYR A 82 12.55 -22.52 -19.07
CA TYR A 82 11.40 -21.61 -19.30
C TYR A 82 10.02 -22.13 -18.85
N LYS A 83 9.96 -23.34 -18.27
CA LYS A 83 8.76 -23.94 -17.71
C LYS A 83 8.35 -23.20 -16.43
N ILE A 84 7.04 -23.06 -16.27
CA ILE A 84 6.42 -22.45 -15.11
C ILE A 84 6.03 -23.56 -14.14
N THR A 85 6.42 -23.41 -12.88
CA THR A 85 6.07 -24.34 -11.80
C THR A 85 5.39 -23.59 -10.68
N THR A 86 4.36 -24.20 -10.08
CA THR A 86 3.66 -23.61 -8.94
C THR A 86 4.39 -23.92 -7.66
N VAL A 87 4.79 -22.88 -6.94
CA VAL A 87 5.55 -22.97 -5.69
C VAL A 87 4.77 -22.29 -4.57
N PHE A 88 4.81 -22.87 -3.37
CA PHE A 88 4.25 -22.25 -2.18
C PHE A 88 5.24 -21.25 -1.56
N SER A 89 4.76 -20.07 -1.16
CA SER A 89 5.60 -19.01 -0.57
C SER A 89 6.43 -19.39 0.65
N HIS A 90 5.96 -20.33 1.47
CA HIS A 90 6.67 -20.81 2.66
C HIS A 90 6.98 -22.30 2.50
N ALA A 91 7.47 -22.71 1.32
CA ALA A 91 7.82 -24.10 1.04
C ALA A 91 8.87 -24.61 2.04
N HIS A 92 8.61 -25.78 2.64
CA HIS A 92 9.52 -26.45 3.57
C HIS A 92 10.56 -27.34 2.87
N THR A 93 10.27 -27.77 1.64
CA THR A 93 11.16 -28.61 0.83
C THR A 93 11.84 -27.80 -0.25
N VAL A 94 13.02 -28.27 -0.67
CA VAL A 94 13.67 -27.76 -1.89
C VAL A 94 12.79 -28.13 -3.09
N VAL A 95 12.45 -27.14 -3.93
CA VAL A 95 11.60 -27.34 -5.12
C VAL A 95 12.47 -27.31 -6.38
N LEU A 96 12.28 -28.30 -7.27
CA LEU A 96 13.07 -28.48 -8.50
C LEU A 96 12.22 -28.20 -9.76
N CYS A 97 12.83 -27.67 -10.84
CA CYS A 97 12.16 -27.62 -12.16
C CYS A 97 11.96 -29.06 -12.67
N VAL A 98 10.74 -29.39 -13.11
CA VAL A 98 10.41 -30.69 -13.71
C VAL A 98 11.18 -30.96 -15.01
N GLY A 99 11.66 -29.92 -15.70
CA GLY A 99 12.37 -30.03 -16.98
C GLY A 99 13.90 -30.13 -16.90
N CYS A 100 14.53 -29.34 -16.04
CA CYS A 100 16.01 -29.24 -15.99
C CYS A 100 16.59 -29.61 -14.63
N SER A 101 15.77 -30.10 -13.68
CA SER A 101 16.16 -30.49 -12.32
C SER A 101 16.89 -29.40 -11.52
N THR A 102 16.87 -28.16 -11.98
CA THR A 102 17.46 -27.02 -11.29
C THR A 102 16.64 -26.66 -10.06
N VAL A 103 17.32 -26.30 -8.97
CA VAL A 103 16.69 -25.79 -7.75
C VAL A 103 16.04 -24.44 -8.03
N LEU A 104 14.74 -24.33 -7.73
CA LEU A 104 13.95 -23.11 -7.90
C LEU A 104 13.86 -22.30 -6.60
N CYS A 105 13.73 -22.99 -5.46
CA CYS A 105 13.76 -22.35 -4.16
C CYS A 105 14.36 -23.26 -3.08
N GLN A 106 14.96 -22.61 -2.08
CA GLN A 106 15.45 -23.24 -0.85
C GLN A 106 14.54 -22.87 0.33
N PRO A 107 14.26 -23.83 1.24
CA PRO A 107 13.46 -23.56 2.42
C PRO A 107 14.20 -22.65 3.39
N THR A 108 13.45 -21.78 4.07
CA THR A 108 13.94 -20.92 5.16
C THR A 108 12.93 -20.97 6.31
N GLY A 109 13.22 -20.31 7.43
CA GLY A 109 12.25 -20.16 8.52
C GLY A 109 11.01 -19.31 8.18
N GLY A 110 10.99 -18.66 7.02
CA GLY A 110 9.91 -17.78 6.58
C GLY A 110 9.55 -18.01 5.12
N LYS A 111 9.65 -16.96 4.30
CA LYS A 111 9.43 -17.10 2.86
C LYS A 111 10.61 -17.86 2.23
N ALA A 112 10.31 -18.82 1.37
CA ALA A 112 11.32 -19.58 0.64
C ALA A 112 12.23 -18.64 -0.17
N ARG A 113 13.52 -18.94 -0.20
CA ARG A 113 14.52 -18.18 -0.95
C ARG A 113 14.52 -18.68 -2.39
N LEU A 114 14.17 -17.83 -3.35
CA LEU A 114 14.26 -18.17 -4.77
C LEU A 114 15.71 -18.17 -5.23
N THR A 115 16.03 -19.06 -6.17
CA THR A 115 17.32 -19.07 -6.85
C THR A 115 17.46 -17.82 -7.72
N GLU A 116 18.68 -17.30 -7.83
CA GLU A 116 18.99 -16.15 -8.67
C GLU A 116 18.58 -16.40 -10.13
N GLY A 117 18.00 -15.39 -10.78
CA GLY A 117 17.49 -15.51 -12.16
C GLY A 117 16.10 -16.15 -12.29
N CYS A 118 15.50 -16.68 -11.21
CA CYS A 118 14.09 -17.10 -11.25
C CYS A 118 13.16 -15.89 -11.14
N SER A 119 12.20 -15.79 -12.07
CA SER A 119 11.11 -14.80 -11.99
C SER A 119 9.86 -15.44 -11.42
N PHE A 120 9.04 -14.68 -10.68
CA PHE A 120 7.80 -15.20 -10.11
C PHE A 120 6.62 -14.26 -10.27
N ARG A 121 5.42 -14.83 -10.37
CA ARG A 121 4.13 -14.13 -10.34
C ARG A 121 3.26 -14.72 -9.25
N ARG A 122 2.62 -13.88 -8.42
CA ARG A 122 1.64 -14.35 -7.44
C ARG A 122 0.37 -14.82 -8.16
N LYS A 123 -0.12 -16.02 -7.85
CA LYS A 123 -1.42 -16.47 -8.32
C LYS A 123 -2.52 -15.77 -7.51
N GLN A 124 -3.46 -15.16 -8.23
CA GLN A 124 -4.75 -14.77 -7.64
C GLN A 124 -5.65 -16.00 -7.66
N HIS A 125 -6.25 -16.28 -6.51
CA HIS A 125 -7.33 -17.23 -6.35
C HIS A 125 -8.62 -16.44 -6.14
#